data_AF-A0A2R6A758-F1
#
_entry.id   AF-A0A2R6A758-F1
#
_cell.length_a   1.000
_cell.length_b   1.000
_cell.length_c   1.000
_cell.angle_alpha   90.00
_cell.angle_beta   90.00
_cell.angle_gamma   90.00
#
_symmetry.space_group_name_H-M   'P 1'
#
loop_
_entity.id
_entity.type
_entity.pdbx_description
1 polymer ?
#
loop_
_entity_poly.entity_id
_entity_poly.type
_entity_poly.pdbx_seq_one_letter_code
_entity_poly.pdbx_strand_id
1 'polypeptide(L)'
;LAASLSRQVDYMLSQQIPILNMWWDSTIIPSLNNYGGTYWSGYVNVPSFSTWTFATGIWTLLNVHQVNPATGQPIVGGTFTVGQHEAPDDFNPFQAESVYDFDIINAIYDSPMVASPANPSITGLIPWMLTGYPIVKTGVTLTTPHGYKIVNGQTITLNFMNNITFQDNVKMTAADYNFSLWVTNLNGATYNATTHTCSAPCWVRYVNYTSADYTGTLPTLVDSVVNNQTSVTVYINDTSYQSYLLAVTLPVFPEHLWSQVSYSAFDNDINPITNSVGGTLLETGTGPFYFGTYVSSQYTLLYRNPGYFRTNIYAWTLPSVSVGQPLSLNLNLTQQGTPIPSNSVVRAYLVRPSSGVMVSPVATLTQSGTSWSGSLSTAGLAPGFYEVIVNATYTTNGITHTALQFWGVTLTSSVTSTTSTTTTTSTTSTTTSTSTTSATSTTVSRGPSTTLYIAVAVVVIILIIGVVAVLTRRR
;
A
#
# COMPACT_ATOMS: atom_id res chain seq x y z
N LEU A 1 -6.00 -2.40 -37.60
CA LEU A 1 -5.01 -3.09 -38.46
C LEU A 1 -3.66 -3.29 -37.77
N ALA A 2 -3.04 -2.28 -37.15
CA ALA A 2 -1.77 -2.46 -36.42
C ALA A 2 -1.86 -3.50 -35.28
N ALA A 3 -2.95 -3.50 -34.51
CA ALA A 3 -3.19 -4.49 -33.46
C ALA A 3 -3.45 -5.92 -33.96
N SER A 4 -3.92 -6.09 -35.21
CA SER A 4 -4.12 -7.42 -35.80
C SER A 4 -2.85 -7.98 -36.44
N LEU A 5 -2.00 -7.10 -36.99
CA LEU A 5 -0.67 -7.50 -37.47
C LEU A 5 0.27 -7.87 -36.32
N SER A 6 0.24 -7.15 -35.19
CA SER A 6 1.00 -7.52 -33.99
C SER A 6 0.72 -8.96 -33.57
N ARG A 7 -0.56 -9.32 -33.44
CA ARG A 7 -0.97 -10.69 -33.05
C ARG A 7 -0.57 -11.78 -34.04
N GLN A 8 -0.51 -11.47 -35.33
CA GLN A 8 -0.03 -12.43 -36.34
C GLN A 8 1.47 -12.61 -36.30
N VAL A 9 2.23 -11.53 -36.07
CA VAL A 9 3.69 -11.58 -35.88
C VAL A 9 4.04 -12.35 -34.60
N ASP A 10 3.30 -12.14 -33.52
CA ASP A 10 3.47 -12.85 -32.23
C ASP A 10 3.20 -14.36 -32.38
N TYR A 11 2.15 -14.73 -33.13
CA TYR A 11 1.82 -16.13 -33.41
C TYR A 11 2.90 -16.82 -34.26
N MET A 12 3.46 -16.14 -35.25
CA MET A 12 4.51 -16.70 -36.11
C MET A 12 5.85 -16.86 -35.38
N LEU A 13 6.20 -15.92 -34.50
CA LEU A 13 7.40 -16.00 -33.65
C LEU A 13 7.32 -17.17 -32.64
N SER A 14 6.14 -17.43 -32.08
CA SER A 14 5.93 -18.54 -31.13
C SER A 14 6.11 -19.95 -31.72
N GLN A 15 6.10 -20.09 -33.05
CA GLN A 15 6.33 -21.38 -33.71
C GLN A 15 7.80 -21.63 -34.05
N GLN A 16 8.65 -20.59 -34.02
CA GLN A 16 10.06 -20.69 -34.40
C GLN A 16 11.01 -20.72 -33.20
N ILE A 17 10.55 -20.26 -32.04
CA ILE A 17 11.31 -20.26 -30.79
C ILE A 17 10.38 -20.82 -29.70
N PRO A 18 10.75 -21.86 -28.93
CA PRO A 18 9.93 -22.37 -27.84
C PRO A 18 9.99 -21.38 -26.66
N ILE A 19 9.33 -20.24 -26.79
CA ILE A 19 9.07 -19.31 -25.69
C ILE A 19 7.56 -19.15 -25.62
N LEU A 20 6.97 -19.72 -24.57
CA LEU A 20 5.63 -19.36 -24.12
C LEU A 20 5.67 -17.91 -23.61
N ASN A 21 5.19 -16.96 -24.41
CA ASN A 21 4.90 -15.62 -23.93
C ASN A 21 3.48 -15.63 -23.33
N MET A 22 3.38 -16.18 -22.12
CA MET A 22 2.14 -16.19 -21.33
C MET A 22 1.95 -14.82 -20.70
N TRP A 23 1.21 -13.96 -21.38
CA TRP A 23 0.61 -12.82 -20.70
C TRP A 23 -0.35 -13.38 -19.67
N TRP A 24 0.02 -13.23 -18.40
CA TRP A 24 -0.66 -13.63 -17.18
C TRP A 24 -2.17 -13.81 -17.36
N ASP A 25 -2.63 -15.06 -17.31
CA ASP A 25 -3.93 -15.34 -16.72
C ASP A 25 -3.74 -15.03 -15.23
N SER A 26 -4.13 -13.83 -14.81
CA SER A 26 -4.27 -13.48 -13.40
C SER A 26 -5.47 -14.25 -12.86
N THR A 27 -5.41 -15.58 -12.86
CA THR A 27 -6.29 -16.38 -12.04
C THR A 27 -5.84 -16.08 -10.61
N ILE A 28 -6.53 -15.13 -9.99
CA ILE A 28 -6.49 -14.91 -8.55
C ILE A 28 -6.88 -16.25 -7.97
N ILE A 29 -5.91 -17.04 -7.53
CA ILE A 29 -6.20 -18.21 -6.71
C ILE A 29 -6.44 -17.63 -5.32
N PRO A 30 -7.67 -17.62 -4.78
CA PRO A 30 -7.85 -17.45 -3.35
C PRO A 30 -7.12 -18.62 -2.71
N SER A 31 -5.86 -18.41 -2.33
CA SER A 31 -5.07 -19.48 -1.75
C SER A 31 -5.56 -19.65 -0.33
N LEU A 32 -6.60 -20.45 -0.13
CA LEU A 32 -6.94 -20.99 1.17
C LEU A 32 -5.89 -22.07 1.49
N ASN A 33 -4.65 -21.63 1.66
CA ASN A 33 -3.52 -22.51 1.90
C ASN A 33 -3.45 -22.75 3.41
N ASN A 34 -3.70 -23.99 3.79
CA ASN A 34 -3.44 -24.47 5.14
C ASN A 34 -1.93 -24.65 5.30
N TYR A 35 -1.28 -23.70 5.96
CA TYR A 35 0.13 -23.79 6.33
C TYR A 35 0.21 -24.10 7.83
N GLY A 36 0.55 -25.35 8.16
CA GLY A 36 0.73 -25.77 9.56
C GLY A 36 -0.52 -25.66 10.45
N GLY A 37 -1.72 -25.79 9.89
CA GLY A 37 -3.00 -25.66 10.61
C GLY A 37 -3.61 -24.26 10.56
N THR A 38 -2.93 -23.29 9.94
CA THR A 38 -3.40 -21.91 9.83
C THR A 38 -3.83 -21.59 8.40
N TYR A 39 -4.97 -20.92 8.27
CA TYR A 39 -5.53 -20.55 6.97
C TYR A 39 -5.20 -19.11 6.64
N TRP A 40 -4.68 -18.89 5.44
CA TRP A 40 -4.37 -17.58 4.90
C TRP A 40 -5.28 -17.27 3.72
N SER A 41 -5.46 -15.98 3.42
CA SER A 41 -6.14 -15.46 2.24
C SER A 41 -5.36 -14.27 1.71
N GLY A 42 -5.39 -14.03 0.39
CA GLY A 42 -4.67 -12.94 -0.26
C GLY A 42 -4.28 -13.25 -1.70
N TYR A 43 -3.47 -12.38 -2.29
CA TYR A 43 -2.80 -12.64 -3.56
C TYR A 43 -1.46 -13.29 -3.26
N VAL A 44 -1.11 -14.39 -3.90
CA VAL A 44 0.21 -15.01 -3.77
C VAL A 44 0.84 -15.09 -5.15
N ASN A 45 2.08 -14.60 -5.26
CA ASN A 45 2.88 -14.77 -6.45
C ASN A 45 3.22 -16.26 -6.58
N VAL A 46 2.74 -16.91 -7.64
CA VAL A 46 3.08 -18.31 -7.88
C VAL A 46 4.47 -18.35 -8.54
N PRO A 47 5.44 -19.07 -7.95
CA PRO A 47 6.81 -19.16 -8.47
C PRO A 47 6.82 -19.93 -9.79
N SER A 48 6.54 -19.25 -10.89
CA SER A 48 6.72 -19.81 -12.23
C SER A 48 7.02 -18.70 -13.25
N PHE A 49 8.23 -18.14 -13.19
CA PHE A 49 8.82 -17.31 -14.27
C PHE A 49 8.38 -15.83 -14.34
N SER A 50 8.61 -15.04 -13.28
CA SER A 50 8.56 -13.57 -13.43
C SER A 50 9.97 -12.99 -13.59
N THR A 51 10.24 -12.35 -14.73
CA THR A 51 11.43 -11.52 -15.00
C THR A 51 11.15 -10.03 -14.81
N TRP A 52 9.94 -9.65 -14.34
CA TRP A 52 9.56 -8.25 -14.13
C TRP A 52 9.24 -8.01 -12.65
N THR A 53 10.19 -7.38 -11.97
CA THR A 53 10.22 -7.01 -10.54
C THR A 53 9.23 -5.90 -10.16
N PHE A 54 8.70 -5.16 -11.13
CA PHE A 54 7.96 -3.92 -10.90
C PHE A 54 6.51 -4.07 -10.40
N ALA A 55 5.89 -5.24 -10.48
CA ALA A 55 4.43 -5.31 -10.47
C ALA A 55 3.77 -6.33 -9.53
N THR A 56 4.46 -7.31 -8.96
CA THR A 56 3.77 -8.48 -8.36
C THR A 56 4.08 -8.75 -6.88
N GLY A 57 5.31 -8.49 -6.41
CA GLY A 57 5.71 -8.77 -5.02
C GLY A 57 4.95 -7.95 -3.97
N ILE A 58 4.86 -6.63 -4.18
CA ILE A 58 4.24 -5.70 -3.21
C ILE A 58 2.76 -6.04 -2.93
N TRP A 59 1.99 -6.40 -3.96
CA TRP A 59 0.56 -6.69 -3.80
C TRP A 59 0.29 -7.99 -3.05
N THR A 60 1.17 -8.98 -3.20
CA THR A 60 1.13 -10.19 -2.41
C THR A 60 1.32 -9.88 -0.93
N LEU A 61 2.38 -9.13 -0.61
CA LEU A 61 2.70 -8.80 0.77
C LEU A 61 1.65 -7.89 1.45
N LEU A 62 0.95 -7.04 0.68
CA LEU A 62 -0.08 -6.13 1.21
C LEU A 62 -1.43 -6.79 1.51
N ASN A 63 -1.78 -7.87 0.81
CA ASN A 63 -3.12 -8.47 0.91
C ASN A 63 -3.14 -9.82 1.65
N VAL A 64 -1.99 -10.43 1.91
CA VAL A 64 -1.94 -11.70 2.66
C VAL A 64 -2.29 -11.48 4.13
N HIS A 65 -3.31 -12.18 4.60
CA HIS A 65 -3.79 -12.15 5.99
C HIS A 65 -4.35 -13.50 6.41
N GLN A 66 -4.30 -13.79 7.71
CA GLN A 66 -4.92 -15.00 8.25
C GLN A 66 -6.44 -14.87 8.21
N VAL A 67 -7.13 -16.01 8.08
CA VAL A 67 -8.59 -16.08 8.12
C VAL A 67 -9.05 -17.24 9.00
N ASN A 68 -10.16 -17.04 9.70
CA ASN A 68 -10.85 -18.14 10.37
C ASN A 68 -11.52 -19.02 9.29
N PRO A 69 -11.16 -20.32 9.17
CA PRO A 69 -11.70 -21.18 8.13
C PRO A 69 -13.21 -21.43 8.24
N ALA A 70 -13.79 -21.30 9.43
CA ALA A 70 -15.22 -21.52 9.66
C ALA A 70 -16.07 -20.29 9.33
N THR A 71 -15.53 -19.09 9.49
CA THR A 71 -16.30 -17.82 9.34
C THR A 71 -15.81 -16.93 8.20
N GLY A 72 -14.65 -17.23 7.62
CA GLY A 72 -13.99 -16.39 6.62
C GLY A 72 -13.50 -15.04 7.14
N GLN A 73 -13.58 -14.79 8.46
CA GLN A 73 -13.21 -13.49 9.03
C GLN A 73 -11.69 -13.35 9.17
N PRO A 74 -11.12 -12.17 8.86
CA PRO A 74 -9.70 -11.90 9.08
C PRO A 74 -9.27 -12.12 10.52
N ILE A 75 -8.09 -12.72 10.71
CA ILE A 75 -7.39 -12.83 11.98
C ILE A 75 -6.19 -11.90 11.93
N VAL A 76 -6.07 -11.05 12.95
CA VAL A 76 -4.99 -10.07 13.06
C VAL A 76 -3.68 -10.77 13.44
N GLY A 77 -2.62 -10.52 12.68
CA GLY A 77 -1.27 -10.99 12.98
C GLY A 77 -0.91 -12.34 12.37
N GLY A 78 0.28 -12.84 12.78
CA GLY A 78 0.86 -14.08 12.29
C GLY A 78 2.11 -13.88 11.43
N THR A 79 2.74 -15.01 11.07
CA THR A 79 3.91 -15.05 10.18
C THR A 79 3.57 -15.82 8.92
N PHE A 80 3.72 -15.15 7.78
CA PHE A 80 3.58 -15.77 6.46
C PHE A 80 4.96 -15.97 5.84
N THR A 81 5.18 -17.13 5.21
CA THR A 81 6.46 -17.49 4.62
C THR A 81 6.32 -17.61 3.11
N VAL A 82 7.18 -16.93 2.37
CA VAL A 82 7.34 -17.07 0.91
C VAL A 82 8.69 -17.72 0.66
N GLY A 83 8.71 -18.76 -0.17
CA GLY A 83 9.96 -19.35 -0.64
C GLY A 83 10.59 -18.50 -1.74
N GLN A 84 11.85 -18.11 -1.57
CA GLN A 84 12.68 -17.58 -2.65
C GLN A 84 13.50 -18.71 -3.28
N HIS A 85 13.86 -18.59 -4.56
CA HIS A 85 14.64 -19.62 -5.24
C HIS A 85 16.13 -19.56 -4.89
N GLU A 86 16.59 -18.38 -4.49
CA GLU A 86 17.98 -18.09 -4.16
C GLU A 86 17.99 -17.12 -2.96
N ALA A 87 19.11 -17.09 -2.24
CA ALA A 87 19.30 -16.11 -1.18
C ALA A 87 19.60 -14.75 -1.80
N PRO A 88 19.13 -13.63 -1.19
CA PRO A 88 19.56 -12.31 -1.62
C PRO A 88 21.07 -12.16 -1.39
N ASP A 89 21.74 -11.56 -2.37
CA ASP A 89 23.18 -11.30 -2.37
C ASP A 89 23.48 -9.96 -1.68
N ASP A 90 22.62 -8.95 -1.88
CA ASP A 90 22.72 -7.65 -1.22
C ASP A 90 21.34 -7.11 -0.80
N PHE A 91 21.34 -6.33 0.27
CA PHE A 91 20.18 -5.58 0.77
C PHE A 91 20.35 -4.07 0.61
N ASN A 92 21.54 -3.62 0.23
CA ASN A 92 21.82 -2.28 -0.22
C ASN A 92 21.08 -2.03 -1.54
N PRO A 93 20.10 -1.12 -1.58
CA PRO A 93 19.38 -0.86 -2.82
C PRO A 93 20.29 -0.33 -3.93
N PHE A 94 21.45 0.25 -3.62
CA PHE A 94 22.38 0.80 -4.62
C PHE A 94 23.39 -0.21 -5.16
N GLN A 95 23.38 -1.45 -4.68
CA GLN A 95 24.26 -2.55 -5.12
C GLN A 95 23.49 -3.81 -5.52
N ALA A 96 22.24 -3.96 -5.08
CA ALA A 96 21.36 -5.03 -5.51
C ALA A 96 21.20 -5.11 -7.04
N GLU A 97 21.37 -6.30 -7.58
CA GLU A 97 21.24 -6.61 -9.02
C GLU A 97 20.37 -7.85 -9.27
N SER A 98 20.06 -8.63 -8.23
CA SER A 98 19.27 -9.85 -8.37
C SER A 98 17.78 -9.58 -8.16
N VAL A 99 16.94 -10.32 -8.89
CA VAL A 99 15.48 -10.29 -8.67
C VAL A 99 15.10 -10.69 -7.23
N TYR A 100 15.95 -11.45 -6.54
CA TYR A 100 15.71 -11.93 -5.17
C TYR A 100 16.07 -10.88 -4.12
N ASP A 101 17.04 -10.02 -4.39
CA ASP A 101 17.32 -8.80 -3.61
C ASP A 101 16.10 -7.90 -3.68
N PHE A 102 15.58 -7.70 -4.90
CA PHE A 102 14.44 -6.83 -5.17
C PHE A 102 13.12 -7.34 -4.59
N ASP A 103 12.96 -8.64 -4.40
CA ASP A 103 11.80 -9.17 -3.66
C ASP A 103 11.75 -8.65 -2.21
N ILE A 104 12.91 -8.40 -1.59
CA ILE A 104 13.03 -7.84 -0.23
C ILE A 104 13.00 -6.31 -0.26
N ILE A 105 13.80 -5.68 -1.13
CA ILE A 105 13.92 -4.22 -1.24
C ILE A 105 12.56 -3.59 -1.58
N ASN A 106 11.78 -4.19 -2.48
CA ASN A 106 10.45 -3.69 -2.84
C ASN A 106 9.40 -3.84 -1.72
N ALA A 107 9.69 -4.58 -0.66
CA ALA A 107 8.85 -4.61 0.56
C ALA A 107 9.18 -3.45 1.52
N ILE A 108 10.39 -2.88 1.40
CA ILE A 108 10.94 -1.86 2.28
C ILE A 108 10.77 -0.47 1.70
N TYR A 109 10.86 -0.29 0.39
CA TYR A 109 10.75 1.01 -0.27
C TYR A 109 9.50 1.10 -1.17
N ASP A 110 8.91 2.30 -1.25
CA ASP A 110 7.89 2.61 -2.26
C ASP A 110 8.44 3.60 -3.29
N SER A 111 7.77 3.67 -4.43
CA SER A 111 7.97 4.65 -5.48
C SER A 111 6.71 5.52 -5.69
N PRO A 112 6.83 6.69 -6.35
CA PRO A 112 5.69 7.59 -6.57
C PRO A 112 4.48 6.91 -7.23
N MET A 113 4.74 6.03 -8.20
CA MET A 113 3.73 5.25 -8.91
C MET A 113 4.12 3.77 -8.93
N VAL A 114 3.12 2.90 -8.81
CA VAL A 114 3.29 1.44 -8.87
C VAL A 114 2.38 0.84 -9.94
N ALA A 115 2.70 -0.36 -10.44
CA ALA A 115 1.84 -1.07 -11.39
C ALA A 115 0.54 -1.53 -10.71
N SER A 116 -0.59 -1.28 -11.36
CA SER A 116 -1.89 -1.75 -10.87
C SER A 116 -2.00 -3.27 -10.94
N PRO A 117 -2.55 -3.95 -9.92
CA PRO A 117 -2.77 -5.39 -10.00
C PRO A 117 -3.86 -5.74 -11.02
N ALA A 118 -4.75 -4.79 -11.34
CA ALA A 118 -5.78 -4.96 -12.37
C ALA A 118 -5.25 -4.73 -13.80
N ASN A 119 -4.08 -4.10 -13.93
CA ASN A 119 -3.39 -3.90 -15.20
C ASN A 119 -1.87 -3.87 -14.91
N PRO A 120 -1.22 -5.04 -14.75
CA PRO A 120 0.17 -5.15 -14.33
C PRO A 120 1.14 -4.87 -15.50
N SER A 121 0.84 -3.84 -16.31
CA SER A 121 1.69 -3.38 -17.40
C SER A 121 2.24 -2.00 -17.09
N ILE A 122 3.30 -1.60 -17.80
CA ILE A 122 3.87 -0.25 -17.74
C ILE A 122 2.83 0.85 -18.03
N THR A 123 1.75 0.53 -18.75
CA THR A 123 0.66 1.46 -19.06
C THR A 123 -0.40 1.54 -17.95
N GLY A 124 -0.37 0.63 -16.98
CA GLY A 124 -1.31 0.51 -15.88
C GLY A 124 -0.82 1.09 -14.56
N LEU A 125 0.17 2.00 -14.60
CA LEU A 125 0.67 2.66 -13.40
C LEU A 125 -0.42 3.48 -12.71
N ILE A 126 -0.44 3.40 -11.39
CA ILE A 126 -1.35 4.17 -10.52
C ILE A 126 -0.55 5.03 -9.53
N PRO A 127 -1.06 6.22 -9.16
CA PRO A 127 -0.49 7.02 -8.08
C PRO A 127 -0.44 6.22 -6.78
N TRP A 128 0.75 6.10 -6.21
CA TRP A 128 0.96 5.30 -5.00
C TRP A 128 1.30 6.19 -3.80
N MET A 129 2.38 6.96 -3.87
CA MET A 129 2.76 7.95 -2.86
C MET A 129 2.18 9.34 -3.15
N LEU A 130 1.49 9.50 -4.29
CA LEU A 130 1.02 10.79 -4.78
C LEU A 130 -0.47 11.01 -4.48
N THR A 131 -0.88 12.28 -4.35
CA THR A 131 -2.29 12.66 -4.21
C THR A 131 -3.10 12.47 -5.50
N GLY A 132 -2.41 12.22 -6.62
CA GLY A 132 -2.99 12.02 -7.94
C GLY A 132 -1.90 11.75 -8.98
N TYR A 133 -2.28 11.68 -10.26
CA TYR A 133 -1.31 11.49 -11.35
C TYR A 133 -0.34 12.69 -11.46
N PRO A 134 0.94 12.44 -11.81
CA PRO A 134 1.89 13.51 -12.07
C PRO A 134 1.41 14.47 -13.15
N ILE A 135 1.74 15.75 -12.99
CA ILE A 135 1.47 16.77 -14.02
C ILE A 135 2.63 16.75 -15.00
N VAL A 136 2.36 16.36 -16.25
CA VAL A 136 3.38 16.24 -17.29
C VAL A 136 3.17 17.26 -18.40
N LYS A 137 4.23 17.94 -18.82
CA LYS A 137 4.27 18.75 -20.04
C LYS A 137 5.41 18.26 -20.92
N THR A 138 5.14 17.96 -22.18
CA THR A 138 6.11 17.51 -23.17
C THR A 138 6.34 18.58 -24.24
N GLY A 139 7.44 18.47 -24.99
CA GLY A 139 7.80 19.44 -26.03
C GLY A 139 8.22 20.81 -25.48
N VAL A 140 8.63 20.88 -24.21
CA VAL A 140 9.02 22.13 -23.56
C VAL A 140 10.44 22.53 -23.96
N THR A 141 10.60 23.82 -24.29
CA THR A 141 11.90 24.45 -24.49
C THR A 141 12.00 25.62 -23.53
N LEU A 142 12.87 25.51 -22.52
CA LEU A 142 12.97 26.49 -21.43
C LEU A 142 14.37 26.50 -20.82
N THR A 143 14.62 27.52 -19.98
CA THR A 143 15.72 27.51 -19.02
C THR A 143 15.13 27.21 -17.65
N THR A 144 15.67 26.20 -16.95
CA THR A 144 15.19 25.75 -15.65
C THR A 144 15.49 26.80 -14.57
N PRO A 145 14.87 26.73 -13.38
CA PRO A 145 15.13 27.66 -12.29
C PRO A 145 16.60 27.73 -11.87
N HIS A 146 17.37 26.64 -11.99
CA HIS A 146 18.81 26.64 -11.73
C HIS A 146 19.69 27.01 -12.95
N GLY A 147 19.09 27.46 -14.05
CA GLY A 147 19.80 28.02 -15.21
C GLY A 147 20.15 27.03 -16.32
N TYR A 148 19.68 25.78 -16.23
CA TYR A 148 19.96 24.75 -17.23
C TYR A 148 19.01 24.83 -18.42
N LYS A 149 19.48 24.53 -19.64
CA LYS A 149 18.64 24.60 -20.84
C LYS A 149 18.05 23.25 -21.19
N ILE A 150 16.79 23.27 -21.59
CA ILE A 150 16.05 22.12 -22.10
C ILE A 150 15.48 22.50 -23.46
N VAL A 151 15.59 21.58 -24.41
CA VAL A 151 15.10 21.75 -25.79
C VAL A 151 14.24 20.55 -26.14
N ASN A 152 12.97 20.79 -26.45
CA ASN A 152 12.00 19.74 -26.76
C ASN A 152 12.02 18.60 -25.71
N GLY A 153 12.02 18.95 -24.42
CA GLY A 153 12.05 18.00 -23.30
C GLY A 153 10.69 17.84 -22.63
N GLN A 154 10.71 17.45 -21.36
CA GLN A 154 9.51 17.34 -20.51
C GLN A 154 9.72 17.86 -19.08
N THR A 155 8.64 18.36 -18.48
CA THR A 155 8.56 18.65 -17.04
C THR A 155 7.56 17.71 -16.38
N ILE A 156 7.93 17.11 -15.25
CA ILE A 156 7.08 16.20 -14.47
C ILE A 156 6.97 16.78 -13.07
N THR A 157 5.76 17.14 -12.64
CA THR A 157 5.53 17.59 -11.25
C THR A 157 4.82 16.50 -10.46
N LEU A 158 5.45 16.08 -9.37
CA LEU A 158 4.95 15.08 -8.45
C LEU A 158 4.44 15.77 -7.18
N ASN A 159 3.24 15.39 -6.74
CA ASN A 159 2.62 15.89 -5.51
C ASN A 159 2.40 14.73 -4.55
N PHE A 160 3.28 14.62 -3.56
CA PHE A 160 3.27 13.56 -2.55
C PHE A 160 2.18 13.77 -1.51
N MET A 161 1.69 12.66 -0.95
CA MET A 161 0.82 12.70 0.22
C MET A 161 1.58 13.20 1.45
N ASN A 162 0.88 13.92 2.33
CA ASN A 162 1.50 14.59 3.47
C ASN A 162 1.68 13.70 4.71
N ASN A 163 1.14 12.47 4.70
CA ASN A 163 1.10 11.54 5.83
C ASN A 163 2.07 10.37 5.66
N ILE A 164 3.04 10.46 4.76
CA ILE A 164 4.04 9.42 4.54
C ILE A 164 5.19 9.62 5.52
N THR A 165 5.57 8.55 6.19
CA THR A 165 6.74 8.49 7.07
C THR A 165 7.60 7.33 6.66
N PHE A 166 8.92 7.49 6.79
CA PHE A 166 9.85 6.37 6.79
C PHE A 166 9.58 5.48 8.02
N GLN A 167 10.11 4.26 7.99
CA GLN A 167 9.91 3.27 9.05
C GLN A 167 10.50 3.70 10.40
N ASP A 168 11.46 4.63 10.38
CA ASP A 168 12.01 5.31 11.55
C ASP A 168 11.13 6.48 12.03
N ASN A 169 9.91 6.62 11.50
CA ASN A 169 8.95 7.68 11.79
C ASN A 169 9.39 9.10 11.39
N VAL A 170 10.49 9.28 10.66
CA VAL A 170 10.78 10.59 10.04
C VAL A 170 9.83 10.80 8.88
N LYS A 171 9.29 12.02 8.77
CA LYS A 171 8.33 12.34 7.71
C LYS A 171 9.04 12.39 6.36
N MET A 172 8.48 11.70 5.35
CA MET A 172 8.95 11.79 3.97
C MET A 172 8.52 13.13 3.36
N THR A 173 9.43 13.72 2.61
CA THR A 173 9.24 15.00 1.92
C THR A 173 9.68 14.92 0.46
N ALA A 174 9.35 15.95 -0.30
CA ALA A 174 9.85 16.12 -1.65
C ALA A 174 11.38 16.26 -1.73
N ALA A 175 12.05 16.65 -0.63
CA ALA A 175 13.50 16.69 -0.56
C ALA A 175 14.11 15.28 -0.62
N ASP A 176 13.48 14.29 0.02
CA ASP A 176 13.93 12.89 -0.02
C ASP A 176 13.87 12.30 -1.44
N TYR A 177 12.81 12.60 -2.18
CA TYR A 177 12.73 12.17 -3.59
C TYR A 177 13.72 12.94 -4.48
N ASN A 178 13.93 14.24 -4.22
CA ASN A 178 14.97 15.01 -4.90
C ASN A 178 16.36 14.42 -4.65
N PHE A 179 16.68 14.06 -3.41
CA PHE A 179 17.88 13.33 -3.05
C PHE A 179 17.96 11.99 -3.81
N SER A 180 16.86 11.23 -3.84
CA SER A 180 16.78 9.93 -4.52
C SER A 180 17.08 10.02 -6.01
N LEU A 181 16.54 11.03 -6.69
CA LEU A 181 16.84 11.32 -8.10
C LEU A 181 18.34 11.54 -8.31
N TRP A 182 18.97 12.34 -7.45
CA TRP A 182 20.36 12.67 -7.64
C TRP A 182 21.30 11.56 -7.19
N VAL A 183 21.12 10.96 -6.01
CA VAL A 183 22.03 9.92 -5.51
C VAL A 183 22.18 8.73 -6.48
N THR A 184 21.12 8.41 -7.23
CA THR A 184 21.10 7.37 -8.27
C THR A 184 21.66 7.82 -9.62
N ASN A 185 21.85 9.12 -9.83
CA ASN A 185 22.32 9.71 -11.09
C ASN A 185 23.62 10.54 -10.96
N LEU A 186 24.18 10.69 -9.75
CA LEU A 186 25.30 11.60 -9.46
C LEU A 186 26.68 11.07 -9.80
N ASN A 187 26.86 9.77 -10.03
CA ASN A 187 28.11 9.24 -10.61
C ASN A 187 29.42 9.71 -9.92
N GLY A 188 29.45 9.74 -8.58
CA GLY A 188 30.58 10.22 -7.79
C GLY A 188 30.68 11.75 -7.64
N ALA A 189 29.77 12.54 -8.22
CA ALA A 189 29.61 13.94 -7.91
C ALA A 189 28.96 14.15 -6.53
N THR A 190 29.41 15.16 -5.82
CA THR A 190 28.85 15.54 -4.52
C THR A 190 27.75 16.56 -4.74
N TYR A 191 26.52 16.24 -4.33
CA TYR A 191 25.43 17.20 -4.28
C TYR A 191 25.48 17.98 -2.98
N ASN A 192 25.60 19.30 -3.08
CA ASN A 192 25.47 20.17 -1.93
C ASN A 192 23.99 20.53 -1.72
N ALA A 193 23.35 19.91 -0.73
CA ALA A 193 21.94 20.11 -0.41
C ALA A 193 21.60 21.55 0.05
N THR A 194 22.59 22.34 0.49
CA THR A 194 22.37 23.73 0.89
C THR A 194 22.38 24.66 -0.31
N THR A 195 23.33 24.49 -1.23
CA THR A 195 23.50 25.36 -2.41
C THR A 195 22.81 24.81 -3.66
N HIS A 196 22.29 23.58 -3.60
CA HIS A 196 21.69 22.85 -4.71
C HIS A 196 22.62 22.71 -5.93
N THR A 197 23.92 22.52 -5.68
CA THR A 197 24.96 22.45 -6.73
C THR A 197 25.74 21.13 -6.66
N CYS A 198 25.97 20.50 -7.81
CA CYS A 198 26.83 19.32 -7.96
C CYS A 198 28.32 19.75 -8.10
N SER A 199 29.26 18.98 -7.55
CA SER A 199 30.71 19.22 -7.71
C SER A 199 31.25 18.93 -9.12
N ALA A 200 30.46 18.25 -9.95
CA ALA A 200 30.64 18.10 -11.39
C ALA A 200 29.30 18.38 -12.10
N PRO A 201 29.28 18.75 -13.40
CA PRO A 201 28.02 18.90 -14.12
C PRO A 201 27.24 17.59 -14.04
N CYS A 202 25.99 17.64 -13.59
CA CYS A 202 25.23 16.44 -13.23
C CYS A 202 24.82 15.56 -14.46
N TRP A 203 25.46 15.74 -15.62
CA TRP A 203 25.24 15.08 -16.91
C TRP A 203 26.49 14.38 -17.48
N VAL A 204 27.56 14.14 -16.68
CA VAL A 204 28.83 13.57 -17.18
C VAL A 204 29.00 12.09 -16.78
N ARG A 205 28.75 11.22 -17.77
CA ARG A 205 29.32 9.89 -18.09
C ARG A 205 29.69 8.93 -16.93
N TYR A 206 28.89 7.86 -16.83
CA TYR A 206 29.00 6.59 -16.09
C TYR A 206 30.40 6.16 -15.57
N VAL A 207 30.52 5.91 -14.27
CA VAL A 207 31.49 5.02 -13.63
C VAL A 207 30.83 3.69 -13.26
N ASN A 208 31.57 2.61 -13.47
CA ASN A 208 31.14 1.20 -13.49
C ASN A 208 30.84 0.56 -12.11
N TYR A 209 30.49 1.31 -11.07
CA TYR A 209 30.66 0.83 -9.68
C TYR A 209 29.49 1.14 -8.75
N THR A 210 28.28 1.08 -9.28
CA THR A 210 27.02 1.15 -8.54
C THR A 210 26.03 0.25 -9.30
N SER A 211 25.06 -0.41 -8.64
CA SER A 211 24.21 -1.44 -9.29
C SER A 211 23.66 -1.00 -10.63
N ALA A 212 23.68 -1.91 -11.61
CA ALA A 212 23.20 -1.62 -12.96
C ALA A 212 21.72 -1.16 -12.99
N ASP A 213 20.92 -1.52 -11.97
CA ASP A 213 19.47 -1.29 -11.95
C ASP A 213 19.04 0.14 -11.55
N TYR A 214 19.81 0.84 -10.69
CA TYR A 214 19.46 2.22 -10.32
C TYR A 214 20.35 3.30 -10.91
N THR A 215 21.45 2.94 -11.56
CA THR A 215 22.51 3.90 -11.84
C THR A 215 22.42 4.48 -13.23
N GLY A 216 22.40 5.82 -13.30
CA GLY A 216 22.01 6.48 -14.53
C GLY A 216 20.60 6.08 -14.99
N THR A 217 19.71 5.79 -14.03
CA THR A 217 18.28 5.51 -14.28
C THR A 217 17.58 6.64 -14.99
N LEU A 218 18.06 7.88 -14.90
CA LEU A 218 17.49 8.99 -15.63
C LEU A 218 18.60 9.81 -16.29
N PRO A 219 19.25 9.29 -17.34
CA PRO A 219 20.42 9.92 -17.95
C PRO A 219 20.09 11.24 -18.65
N THR A 220 18.81 11.50 -18.87
CA THR A 220 18.23 12.70 -19.47
C THR A 220 17.76 13.72 -18.41
N LEU A 221 17.94 13.44 -17.12
CA LEU A 221 17.69 14.38 -16.02
C LEU A 221 18.58 15.61 -16.21
N VAL A 222 17.97 16.79 -16.18
CA VAL A 222 18.68 18.07 -16.29
C VAL A 222 18.61 18.85 -14.99
N ASP A 223 17.46 18.86 -14.35
CA ASP A 223 17.22 19.62 -13.13
C ASP A 223 16.07 19.04 -12.32
N SER A 224 16.00 19.40 -11.05
CA SER A 224 14.84 19.17 -10.19
C SER A 224 14.70 20.30 -9.17
N VAL A 225 13.46 20.70 -8.91
CA VAL A 225 13.15 21.82 -8.02
C VAL A 225 12.14 21.35 -6.98
N VAL A 226 12.55 21.39 -5.71
CA VAL A 226 11.66 21.17 -4.57
C VAL A 226 10.80 22.42 -4.40
N ASN A 227 9.54 22.33 -4.83
CA ASN A 227 8.60 23.45 -4.81
C ASN A 227 8.13 23.76 -3.38
N ASN A 228 7.96 22.72 -2.56
CA ASN A 228 7.60 22.75 -1.15
C ASN A 228 7.79 21.35 -0.52
N GLN A 229 7.40 21.17 0.74
CA GLN A 229 7.56 19.90 1.47
C GLN A 229 6.98 18.67 0.78
N THR A 230 5.97 18.80 -0.09
CA THR A 230 5.28 17.67 -0.72
C THR A 230 5.26 17.76 -2.23
N SER A 231 5.99 18.69 -2.85
CA SER A 231 5.96 18.88 -4.30
C SER A 231 7.35 19.11 -4.86
N VAL A 232 7.64 18.42 -5.96
CA VAL A 232 8.89 18.51 -6.71
C VAL A 232 8.59 18.52 -8.20
N THR A 233 9.31 19.35 -8.95
CA THR A 233 9.27 19.37 -10.41
C THR A 233 10.59 18.87 -10.95
N VAL A 234 10.52 17.81 -11.75
CA VAL A 234 11.64 17.16 -12.44
C VAL A 234 11.68 17.67 -13.88
N TYR A 235 12.88 17.97 -14.36
CA TYR A 235 13.12 18.50 -15.68
C TYR A 235 14.02 17.58 -16.48
N ILE A 236 13.54 17.13 -17.63
CA ILE A 236 14.18 16.09 -18.44
C ILE A 236 14.34 16.61 -19.87
N ASN A 237 15.50 16.38 -20.48
CA ASN A 237 15.81 16.80 -21.86
C ASN A 237 15.56 15.70 -22.88
N ASP A 238 14.37 15.11 -22.80
CA ASP A 238 13.82 14.09 -23.68
C ASP A 238 12.29 14.08 -23.49
N THR A 239 11.55 13.52 -24.45
CA THR A 239 10.10 13.27 -24.39
C THR A 239 9.75 11.79 -24.28
N SER A 240 10.73 10.89 -24.17
CA SER A 240 10.46 9.46 -24.11
C SER A 240 9.60 9.09 -22.92
N TYR A 241 8.68 8.16 -23.16
CA TYR A 241 7.90 7.53 -22.10
C TYR A 241 8.79 6.79 -21.12
N GLN A 242 9.92 6.25 -21.57
CA GLN A 242 10.90 5.60 -20.71
C GLN A 242 11.48 6.55 -19.65
N SER A 243 11.86 7.77 -20.04
CA SER A 243 12.35 8.78 -19.07
C SER A 243 11.25 9.18 -18.08
N TYR A 244 9.99 9.23 -18.54
CA TYR A 244 8.85 9.44 -17.64
C TYR A 244 8.71 8.29 -16.64
N LEU A 245 8.75 7.03 -17.10
CA LEU A 245 8.66 5.85 -16.25
C LEU A 245 9.73 5.86 -15.17
N LEU A 246 11.00 6.04 -15.57
CA LEU A 246 12.13 6.03 -14.66
C LEU A 246 12.04 7.11 -13.58
N ALA A 247 11.51 8.30 -13.91
CA ALA A 247 11.22 9.31 -12.89
C ALA A 247 10.13 8.84 -11.92
N VAL A 248 8.98 8.37 -12.41
CA VAL A 248 7.81 8.12 -11.56
C VAL A 248 7.84 6.77 -10.82
N THR A 249 8.73 5.86 -11.18
CA THR A 249 8.89 4.56 -10.52
C THR A 249 10.18 4.44 -9.69
N LEU A 250 10.98 5.51 -9.57
CA LEU A 250 12.16 5.51 -8.72
C LEU A 250 11.77 5.40 -7.24
N PRO A 251 12.34 4.45 -6.46
CA PRO A 251 12.10 4.38 -5.03
C PRO A 251 12.56 5.65 -4.30
N VAL A 252 11.91 5.95 -3.18
CA VAL A 252 12.27 7.09 -2.33
C VAL A 252 13.16 6.64 -1.17
N PHE A 253 14.38 7.15 -1.14
CA PHE A 253 15.37 6.93 -0.10
C PHE A 253 15.38 8.08 0.92
N PRO A 254 15.58 7.79 2.22
CA PRO A 254 15.65 8.82 3.26
C PRO A 254 16.93 9.64 3.16
N GLU A 255 16.81 10.92 2.78
CA GLU A 255 17.96 11.82 2.68
C GLU A 255 18.68 11.93 4.03
N HIS A 256 17.93 11.99 5.12
CA HIS A 256 18.50 12.14 6.46
C HIS A 256 19.35 10.96 6.92
N LEU A 257 19.29 9.79 6.27
CA LEU A 257 20.19 8.67 6.55
C LEU A 257 21.31 8.62 5.51
N TRP A 258 20.94 8.56 4.23
CA TRP A 258 21.88 8.30 3.15
C TRP A 258 22.79 9.49 2.81
N SER A 259 22.43 10.72 3.17
CA SER A 259 23.35 11.87 3.02
C SER A 259 24.52 11.86 4.02
N GLN A 260 24.44 11.04 5.08
CA GLN A 260 25.45 10.99 6.14
C GLN A 260 26.51 9.90 5.91
N VAL A 261 26.29 9.00 4.95
CA VAL A 261 27.23 7.91 4.67
C VAL A 261 28.22 8.31 3.58
N SER A 262 29.46 7.85 3.73
CA SER A 262 30.50 8.05 2.71
C SER A 262 30.12 7.40 1.38
N TYR A 263 30.63 7.92 0.26
CA TYR A 263 30.37 7.35 -1.06
C TYR A 263 30.70 5.84 -1.17
N SER A 264 31.72 5.37 -0.44
CA SER A 264 32.06 3.94 -0.38
C SER A 264 30.98 3.06 0.27
N ALA A 265 30.08 3.62 1.09
CA ALA A 265 28.96 2.86 1.64
C ALA A 265 27.91 2.52 0.57
N PHE A 266 27.92 3.21 -0.57
CA PHE A 266 27.10 2.87 -1.72
C PHE A 266 27.72 1.77 -2.59
N ASP A 267 28.98 1.39 -2.34
CA ASP A 267 29.82 0.52 -3.19
C ASP A 267 30.37 -0.72 -2.45
N ASN A 268 29.92 -0.97 -1.23
CA ASN A 268 30.27 -2.19 -0.51
C ASN A 268 28.99 -2.94 -0.16
N ASP A 269 29.05 -4.27 -0.17
CA ASP A 269 28.05 -5.14 0.43
C ASP A 269 27.71 -4.58 1.80
N ILE A 270 26.48 -4.08 1.94
CA ILE A 270 26.01 -3.64 3.24
C ILE A 270 25.55 -4.90 3.94
N ASN A 271 26.23 -5.26 5.03
CA ASN A 271 25.62 -6.18 5.97
C ASN A 271 24.41 -5.44 6.60
N PRO A 272 23.16 -5.85 6.28
CA PRO A 272 21.93 -5.10 6.58
C PRO A 272 21.61 -4.99 8.08
N ILE A 273 22.40 -5.67 8.91
CA ILE A 273 22.21 -5.72 10.36
C ILE A 273 23.09 -4.69 11.08
N THR A 274 24.15 -4.19 10.44
CA THR A 274 25.20 -3.43 11.14
C THR A 274 25.36 -1.98 10.72
N ASN A 275 24.92 -1.61 9.52
CA ASN A 275 25.06 -0.24 9.05
C ASN A 275 23.88 0.61 9.51
N SER A 276 24.18 1.56 10.39
CA SER A 276 23.18 2.47 10.94
C SER A 276 23.72 3.88 11.09
N VAL A 277 22.82 4.85 10.99
CA VAL A 277 23.08 6.26 11.27
C VAL A 277 22.28 6.63 12.50
N GLY A 278 22.96 7.02 13.57
CA GLY A 278 22.30 7.36 14.84
C GLY A 278 21.50 6.22 15.47
N GLY A 279 21.83 4.96 15.15
CA GLY A 279 21.12 3.76 15.62
C GLY A 279 19.93 3.32 14.73
N THR A 280 19.67 4.01 13.63
CA THR A 280 18.66 3.65 12.63
C THR A 280 19.31 2.94 11.45
N LEU A 281 18.77 1.78 11.05
CA LEU A 281 19.28 0.99 9.92
C LEU A 281 19.18 1.76 8.60
N LEU A 282 20.12 1.53 7.68
CA LEU A 282 20.09 2.15 6.36
C LEU A 282 18.97 1.58 5.46
N GLU A 283 18.54 0.35 5.72
CA GLU A 283 17.40 -0.36 5.11
C GLU A 283 16.06 0.16 5.65
N THR A 284 15.97 1.47 5.84
CA THR A 284 14.78 2.20 6.25
C THR A 284 14.15 2.80 5.01
N GLY A 285 12.95 2.35 4.66
CA GLY A 285 12.15 2.93 3.58
C GLY A 285 10.78 3.38 4.04
N THR A 286 9.87 3.61 3.10
CA THR A 286 8.47 3.98 3.36
C THR A 286 7.51 2.77 3.32
N GLY A 287 8.04 1.61 2.97
CA GLY A 287 7.30 0.42 2.57
C GLY A 287 6.49 -0.24 3.69
N PRO A 288 5.67 -1.22 3.30
CA PRO A 288 4.79 -1.95 4.22
C PRO A 288 5.51 -2.83 5.22
N PHE A 289 6.80 -3.13 5.01
CA PHE A 289 7.60 -3.94 5.92
C PHE A 289 8.96 -3.32 6.17
N TYR A 290 9.46 -3.40 7.40
CA TYR A 290 10.83 -3.03 7.76
C TYR A 290 11.69 -4.26 7.97
N PHE A 291 12.99 -4.09 7.76
CA PHE A 291 13.97 -5.16 7.89
C PHE A 291 14.09 -5.65 9.34
N GLY A 292 14.18 -6.97 9.50
CA GLY A 292 14.32 -7.62 10.80
C GLY A 292 15.68 -8.31 10.94
N THR A 293 15.74 -9.57 10.54
CA THR A 293 16.97 -10.37 10.61
C THR A 293 17.21 -11.10 9.31
N TYR A 294 18.47 -11.38 9.02
CA TYR A 294 18.88 -12.24 7.92
C TYR A 294 19.74 -13.38 8.46
N VAL A 295 19.30 -14.60 8.18
CA VAL A 295 20.10 -15.81 8.41
C VAL A 295 20.50 -16.34 7.05
N SER A 296 21.78 -16.17 6.72
CA SER A 296 22.36 -16.54 5.43
C SER A 296 21.88 -17.91 4.96
N SER A 297 21.41 -17.96 3.72
CA SER A 297 20.92 -19.17 3.05
C SER A 297 19.79 -19.91 3.78
N GLN A 298 19.09 -19.25 4.72
CA GLN A 298 17.93 -19.82 5.41
C GLN A 298 16.69 -18.94 5.23
N TYR A 299 16.72 -17.71 5.76
CA TYR A 299 15.58 -16.80 5.67
C TYR A 299 15.96 -15.35 5.93
N THR A 300 15.18 -14.46 5.34
CA THR A 300 15.07 -13.05 5.71
C THR A 300 13.75 -12.84 6.42
N LEU A 301 13.79 -12.23 7.60
CA LEU A 301 12.59 -11.87 8.36
C LEU A 301 12.30 -10.38 8.18
N LEU A 302 11.09 -10.10 7.71
CA LEU A 302 10.55 -8.75 7.60
C LEU A 302 9.38 -8.60 8.58
N TYR A 303 9.27 -7.42 9.18
CA TYR A 303 8.18 -7.09 10.10
C TYR A 303 7.27 -6.05 9.47
N ARG A 304 5.96 -6.17 9.69
CA ARG A 304 4.99 -5.17 9.22
C ARG A 304 5.34 -3.80 9.79
N ASN A 305 5.37 -2.78 8.94
CA ASN A 305 5.40 -1.37 9.32
C ASN A 305 4.01 -0.91 9.80
N PRO A 306 3.80 -0.66 11.11
CA PRO A 306 2.50 -0.26 11.63
C PRO A 306 2.02 1.10 11.11
N GLY A 307 2.96 1.95 10.69
CA GLY A 307 2.70 3.29 10.16
C GLY A 307 2.63 3.38 8.65
N TYR A 308 2.54 2.25 7.95
CA TYR A 308 2.43 2.25 6.50
C TYR A 308 1.17 3.00 6.03
N PHE A 309 1.36 4.00 5.16
CA PHE A 309 0.32 4.94 4.73
C PHE A 309 -0.78 4.31 3.85
N ARG A 310 -0.58 3.09 3.32
CA ARG A 310 -1.62 2.28 2.65
C ARG A 310 -2.06 1.08 3.50
N THR A 311 -1.95 1.16 4.82
CA THR A 311 -2.43 0.11 5.72
C THR A 311 -3.88 -0.26 5.45
N ASN A 312 -4.16 -1.56 5.30
CA ASN A 312 -5.52 -2.07 5.23
C ASN A 312 -6.17 -2.11 6.62
N ILE A 313 -6.85 -1.04 7.01
CA ILE A 313 -7.51 -0.91 8.33
C ILE A 313 -8.64 -1.94 8.58
N TYR A 314 -9.12 -2.64 7.56
CA TYR A 314 -10.10 -3.74 7.73
C TYR A 314 -9.45 -5.02 8.25
N ALA A 315 -8.15 -5.21 8.02
CA ALA A 315 -7.39 -6.33 8.53
C ALA A 315 -6.79 -6.06 9.93
N TRP A 316 -6.80 -4.80 10.38
CA TRP A 316 -6.20 -4.37 11.65
C TRP A 316 -7.22 -3.61 12.48
N THR A 317 -8.11 -4.34 13.16
CA THR A 317 -9.25 -3.75 13.87
C THR A 317 -9.10 -3.77 15.39
N LEU A 318 -9.64 -2.74 16.02
CA LEU A 318 -9.91 -2.71 17.46
C LEU A 318 -11.24 -3.41 17.76
N PRO A 319 -11.45 -3.86 19.01
CA PRO A 319 -12.75 -4.39 19.43
C PRO A 319 -13.89 -3.41 19.12
N SER A 320 -15.02 -3.95 18.68
CA SER A 320 -16.21 -3.15 18.42
C SER A 320 -16.76 -2.53 19.70
N VAL A 321 -17.31 -1.32 19.61
CA VAL A 321 -17.89 -0.60 20.75
C VAL A 321 -19.26 -0.05 20.38
N SER A 322 -20.20 -0.03 21.32
CA SER A 322 -21.50 0.58 21.08
C SER A 322 -21.39 2.10 21.03
N VAL A 323 -22.12 2.72 20.10
CA VAL A 323 -22.23 4.18 20.01
C VAL A 323 -22.61 4.78 21.36
N GLY A 324 -21.91 5.85 21.74
CA GLY A 324 -22.07 6.54 23.02
C GLY A 324 -21.18 5.99 24.15
N GLN A 325 -20.62 4.79 24.00
CA GLN A 325 -19.59 4.28 24.92
C GLN A 325 -18.19 4.74 24.49
N PRO A 326 -17.32 5.13 25.42
CA PRO A 326 -15.96 5.55 25.09
C PRO A 326 -15.19 4.38 24.47
N LEU A 327 -14.49 4.65 23.37
CA LEU A 327 -13.56 3.69 22.77
C LEU A 327 -12.24 3.74 23.55
N SER A 328 -12.00 2.73 24.39
CA SER A 328 -10.76 2.59 25.14
C SER A 328 -9.59 2.20 24.23
N LEU A 329 -8.49 2.93 24.35
CA LEU A 329 -7.24 2.67 23.63
C LEU A 329 -6.18 2.20 24.63
N ASN A 330 -5.48 1.12 24.28
CA ASN A 330 -4.28 0.64 24.96
C ASN A 330 -3.35 0.07 23.89
N LEU A 331 -2.33 0.86 23.52
CA LEU A 331 -1.55 0.64 22.30
C LEU A 331 -0.06 0.63 22.59
N ASN A 332 0.67 -0.29 21.96
CA ASN A 332 2.13 -0.30 21.96
C ASN A 332 2.60 0.36 20.67
N LEU A 333 3.03 1.62 20.77
CA LEU A 333 3.53 2.38 19.64
C LEU A 333 5.03 2.15 19.47
N THR A 334 5.46 1.85 18.25
CA THR A 334 6.83 1.45 17.95
C THR A 334 7.42 2.17 16.74
N GLN A 335 8.75 2.22 16.71
CA GLN A 335 9.63 2.62 15.62
C GLN A 335 10.51 1.41 15.29
N GLN A 336 10.34 0.80 14.12
CA GLN A 336 11.05 -0.45 13.73
C GLN A 336 11.10 -1.49 14.86
N GLY A 337 9.96 -1.71 15.54
CA GLY A 337 9.84 -2.68 16.64
C GLY A 337 10.27 -2.18 18.02
N THR A 338 10.97 -1.05 18.11
CA THR A 338 11.37 -0.43 19.39
C THR A 338 10.26 0.50 19.91
N PRO A 339 9.89 0.47 21.20
CA PRO A 339 8.92 1.42 21.75
C PRO A 339 9.32 2.88 21.51
N ILE A 340 8.37 3.73 21.13
CA ILE A 340 8.64 5.16 20.99
C ILE A 340 9.02 5.81 22.34
N PRO A 341 9.77 6.92 22.33
CA PRO A 341 10.20 7.60 23.56
C PRO A 341 9.06 8.02 24.48
N SER A 342 9.30 8.00 25.79
CA SER A 342 8.29 8.37 26.82
C SER A 342 7.91 9.85 26.82
N ASN A 343 8.77 10.71 26.31
CA ASN A 343 8.50 12.14 26.14
C ASN A 343 7.65 12.47 24.89
N SER A 344 7.14 11.45 24.19
CA SER A 344 6.28 11.65 23.02
C SER A 344 4.97 12.32 23.38
N VAL A 345 4.51 13.24 22.53
CA VAL A 345 3.15 13.76 22.57
C VAL A 345 2.27 12.90 21.69
N VAL A 346 1.40 12.09 22.30
CA VAL A 346 0.57 11.10 21.61
C VAL A 346 -0.88 11.55 21.57
N ARG A 347 -1.44 11.59 20.36
CA ARG A 347 -2.81 12.01 20.07
C ARG A 347 -3.52 10.97 19.22
N ALA A 348 -4.77 10.69 19.56
CA ALA A 348 -5.63 9.80 18.80
C ALA A 348 -6.81 10.57 18.20
N TYR A 349 -7.26 10.12 17.04
CA TYR A 349 -8.34 10.69 16.26
C TYR A 349 -9.26 9.58 15.77
N LEU A 350 -10.55 9.90 15.65
CA LEU A 350 -11.50 9.05 14.94
C LEU A 350 -11.91 9.74 13.65
N VAL A 351 -11.80 9.02 12.54
CA VAL A 351 -12.02 9.53 11.18
C VAL A 351 -13.05 8.66 10.48
N ARG A 352 -13.87 9.27 9.61
CA ARG A 352 -14.76 8.53 8.72
C ARG A 352 -14.00 8.18 7.41
N PRO A 353 -13.73 6.90 7.12
CA PRO A 353 -12.84 6.49 6.02
C PRO A 353 -13.25 7.03 4.65
N SER A 354 -14.55 7.08 4.36
CA SER A 354 -15.07 7.56 3.07
C SER A 354 -14.84 9.04 2.80
N SER A 355 -14.58 9.84 3.83
CA SER A 355 -14.47 11.30 3.72
C SER A 355 -13.13 11.85 4.22
N GLY A 356 -12.37 11.07 4.99
CA GLY A 356 -11.17 11.54 5.69
C GLY A 356 -11.45 12.60 6.77
N VAL A 357 -12.71 12.88 7.09
CA VAL A 357 -13.11 13.91 8.06
C VAL A 357 -12.97 13.35 9.48
N MET A 358 -12.29 14.11 10.35
CA MET A 358 -12.27 13.85 11.79
C MET A 358 -13.66 14.04 12.38
N VAL A 359 -14.14 13.03 13.11
CA VAL A 359 -15.51 12.99 13.65
C VAL A 359 -15.57 13.02 15.18
N SER A 360 -14.43 12.96 15.86
CA SER A 360 -14.35 12.97 17.33
C SER A 360 -13.33 14.00 17.81
N PRO A 361 -13.50 14.59 19.02
CA PRO A 361 -12.46 15.37 19.66
C PRO A 361 -11.15 14.59 19.78
N VAL A 362 -10.04 15.31 19.66
CA VAL A 362 -8.70 14.73 19.79
C VAL A 362 -8.50 14.22 21.21
N ALA A 363 -8.12 12.96 21.37
CA ALA A 363 -7.72 12.40 22.66
C ALA A 363 -6.21 12.47 22.81
N THR A 364 -5.72 12.94 23.96
CA THR A 364 -4.30 12.80 24.33
C THR A 364 -4.12 11.49 25.08
N LEU A 365 -3.16 10.67 24.66
CA LEU A 365 -2.85 9.41 25.33
C LEU A 365 -1.74 9.61 26.35
N THR A 366 -1.84 8.91 27.47
CA THR A 366 -0.86 8.89 28.54
C THR A 366 -0.10 7.58 28.55
N GLN A 367 1.20 7.63 28.78
CA GLN A 367 2.00 6.43 28.88
C GLN A 367 1.83 5.74 30.23
N SER A 368 1.71 4.42 30.22
CA SER A 368 1.77 3.54 31.38
C SER A 368 2.62 2.32 31.04
N GLY A 369 3.84 2.27 31.56
CA GLY A 369 4.83 1.26 31.15
C GLY A 369 5.22 1.44 29.68
N THR A 370 5.11 0.39 28.88
CA THR A 370 5.38 0.44 27.42
C THR A 370 4.16 0.82 26.58
N SER A 371 2.99 0.97 27.20
CA SER A 371 1.72 1.17 26.49
C SER A 371 1.20 2.60 26.65
N TRP A 372 0.50 3.08 25.63
CA TRP A 372 -0.19 4.37 25.62
C TRP A 372 -1.68 4.14 25.78
N SER A 373 -2.29 4.80 26.76
CA SER A 373 -3.69 4.60 27.12
C SER A 373 -4.49 5.91 27.09
N GLY A 374 -5.78 5.77 26.80
CA GLY A 374 -6.73 6.87 26.77
C GLY A 374 -8.06 6.41 26.18
N SER A 375 -8.95 7.35 25.87
CA SER A 375 -10.22 7.01 25.24
C SER A 375 -10.67 8.06 24.23
N LEU A 376 -11.34 7.60 23.18
CA LEU A 376 -12.00 8.45 22.19
C LEU A 376 -13.50 8.48 22.46
N SER A 377 -14.10 9.68 22.39
CA SER A 377 -15.56 9.82 22.49
C SER A 377 -16.23 9.32 21.22
N THR A 378 -17.28 8.51 21.38
CA THR A 378 -18.16 8.07 20.28
C THR A 378 -19.55 8.70 20.36
N ALA A 379 -19.74 9.66 21.26
CA ALA A 379 -21.02 10.33 21.47
C ALA A 379 -21.44 11.10 20.21
N GLY A 380 -22.70 10.97 19.81
CA GLY A 380 -23.26 11.64 18.63
C GLY A 380 -22.85 11.05 17.28
N LEU A 381 -22.09 9.95 17.26
CA LEU A 381 -21.73 9.25 16.04
C LEU A 381 -22.82 8.27 15.61
N ALA A 382 -22.90 7.99 14.31
CA ALA A 382 -23.76 6.92 13.80
C ALA A 382 -23.03 5.57 13.89
N PRO A 383 -23.76 4.45 14.05
CA PRO A 383 -23.18 3.12 13.87
C PRO A 383 -22.51 2.99 12.48
N GLY A 384 -21.42 2.23 12.41
CA GLY A 384 -20.64 2.07 11.18
C GLY A 384 -19.16 1.82 11.43
N PHE A 385 -18.40 1.73 10.35
CA PHE A 385 -16.95 1.52 10.39
C PHE A 385 -16.19 2.85 10.35
N TYR A 386 -15.20 2.98 11.23
CA TYR A 386 -14.38 4.17 11.41
C TYR A 386 -12.90 3.80 11.43
N GLU A 387 -12.06 4.80 11.17
CA GLU A 387 -10.61 4.69 11.28
C GLU A 387 -10.14 5.40 12.55
N VAL A 388 -9.31 4.71 13.33
CA VAL A 388 -8.55 5.29 14.43
C VAL A 388 -7.15 5.61 13.91
N ILE A 389 -6.78 6.88 13.97
CA ILE A 389 -5.43 7.35 13.66
C ILE A 389 -4.77 7.72 14.97
N VAL A 390 -3.58 7.22 15.23
CA VAL A 390 -2.74 7.66 16.35
C VAL A 390 -1.50 8.32 15.79
N ASN A 391 -1.23 9.53 16.27
CA ASN A 391 -0.08 10.34 15.92
C ASN A 391 0.72 10.60 17.20
N ALA A 392 1.97 10.13 17.22
CA ALA A 392 2.94 10.47 18.24
C ALA A 392 4.04 11.36 17.65
N THR A 393 4.32 12.48 18.31
CA THR A 393 5.43 13.37 17.93
C THR A 393 6.50 13.38 19.01
N TYR A 394 7.76 13.24 18.61
CA TYR A 394 8.91 13.28 19.49
C TYR A 394 10.16 13.75 18.73
N THR A 395 11.22 14.04 19.47
CA THR A 395 12.49 14.46 18.90
C THR A 395 13.61 13.60 19.47
N THR A 396 14.39 13.01 18.58
CA THR A 396 15.57 12.20 18.91
C THR A 396 16.71 12.68 18.03
N ASN A 397 17.90 12.88 18.60
CA ASN A 397 19.09 13.34 17.86
C ASN A 397 18.85 14.62 17.02
N GLY A 398 17.98 15.52 17.48
CA GLY A 398 17.65 16.77 16.78
C GLY A 398 16.69 16.63 15.59
N ILE A 399 16.23 15.41 15.26
CA ILE A 399 15.27 15.14 14.19
C ILE A 399 13.88 14.96 14.79
N THR A 400 12.87 15.55 14.14
CA THR A 400 11.47 15.38 14.53
C THR A 400 10.92 14.10 13.92
N HIS A 401 10.36 13.23 14.76
CA HIS A 401 9.67 12.02 14.36
C HIS A 401 8.17 12.19 14.54
N THR A 402 7.40 11.61 13.62
CA THR A 402 5.94 11.53 13.65
C THR A 402 5.56 10.06 13.44
N ALA A 403 5.31 9.32 14.52
CA ALA A 403 4.82 7.95 14.40
C ALA A 403 3.31 7.99 14.14
N LEU A 404 2.91 7.61 12.93
CA LEU A 404 1.51 7.41 12.57
C LEU A 404 1.20 5.92 12.68
N GLN A 405 0.05 5.56 13.23
CA GLN A 405 -0.46 4.18 13.21
C GLN A 405 -1.97 4.18 13.03
N PHE A 406 -2.48 3.13 12.38
CA PHE A 406 -3.86 3.08 11.88
C PHE A 406 -4.56 1.79 12.30
N TRP A 407 -5.82 1.90 12.72
CA TRP A 407 -6.70 0.77 13.00
C TRP A 407 -8.13 1.02 12.52
N GLY A 408 -8.84 -0.03 12.17
CA GLY A 408 -10.28 0.00 11.96
C GLY A 408 -11.04 -0.18 13.27
N VAL A 409 -12.24 0.37 13.37
CA VAL A 409 -13.16 0.08 14.48
C VAL A 409 -14.61 0.12 13.99
N THR A 410 -15.42 -0.84 14.47
CA THR A 410 -16.85 -0.87 14.19
C THR A 410 -17.62 -0.33 15.40
N LEU A 411 -18.41 0.72 15.17
CA LEU A 411 -19.37 1.23 16.13
C LEU A 411 -20.73 0.55 15.94
N THR A 412 -21.25 -0.09 16.98
CA THR A 412 -22.54 -0.79 16.94
C THR A 412 -23.67 0.06 17.50
N SER A 413 -24.90 -0.21 17.09
CA SER A 413 -26.07 0.44 17.67
C SER A 413 -26.12 0.20 19.17
N SER A 414 -26.43 1.25 19.94
CA SER A 414 -26.71 1.11 21.36
C SER A 414 -27.93 0.20 21.54
N VAL A 415 -27.79 -0.89 22.28
CA VAL A 415 -28.94 -1.72 22.66
C VAL A 415 -29.73 -0.95 23.71
N THR A 416 -30.74 -0.21 23.29
CA THR A 416 -31.72 0.35 24.23
C THR A 416 -32.59 -0.80 24.69
N SER A 417 -32.33 -1.33 25.88
CA SER A 417 -33.25 -2.25 26.55
C SER A 417 -34.55 -1.48 26.83
N THR A 418 -35.52 -1.51 25.92
CA THR A 418 -36.88 -1.10 26.23
C THR A 418 -37.48 -2.15 27.15
N THR A 419 -37.40 -1.91 28.45
CA THR A 419 -38.22 -2.62 29.43
C THR A 419 -39.67 -2.22 29.17
N SER A 420 -40.40 -3.03 28.42
CA SER A 420 -41.85 -2.88 28.30
C SER A 420 -42.48 -3.19 29.66
N THR A 421 -42.76 -2.15 30.43
CA THR A 421 -43.57 -2.27 31.65
C THR A 421 -45.02 -2.52 31.22
N THR A 422 -45.40 -3.78 31.08
CA THR A 422 -46.80 -4.17 30.89
C THR A 422 -47.56 -3.82 32.17
N THR A 423 -48.27 -2.69 32.15
CA THR A 423 -49.18 -2.31 33.23
C THR A 423 -50.49 -3.08 33.02
N THR A 424 -50.70 -4.12 33.82
CA THR A 424 -51.95 -4.89 33.81
C THR A 424 -53.04 -4.11 34.53
N THR A 425 -53.85 -3.36 33.79
CA THR A 425 -55.08 -2.75 34.34
C THR A 425 -56.20 -3.77 34.26
N SER A 426 -56.64 -4.30 35.41
CA SER A 426 -57.83 -5.14 35.50
C SER A 426 -59.09 -4.28 35.41
N THR A 427 -59.83 -4.39 34.30
CA THR A 427 -61.22 -3.91 34.21
C THR A 427 -62.17 -5.07 34.01
N THR A 428 -63.05 -5.25 34.98
CA THR A 428 -64.18 -6.17 34.98
C THR A 428 -65.30 -5.60 34.10
N SER A 429 -65.74 -6.34 33.09
CA SER A 429 -67.07 -6.12 32.48
C SER A 429 -67.59 -7.39 31.79
N THR A 430 -68.71 -7.84 32.36
CA THR A 430 -69.83 -8.67 31.89
C THR A 430 -69.87 -9.17 30.43
N THR A 431 -70.17 -10.46 30.35
CA THR A 431 -70.52 -11.30 29.20
C THR A 431 -71.79 -10.86 28.46
N THR A 432 -71.74 -10.87 27.13
CA THR A 432 -72.91 -11.09 26.27
C THR A 432 -72.48 -11.99 25.11
N SER A 433 -73.13 -13.14 25.03
CA SER A 433 -72.85 -14.20 24.06
C SER A 433 -73.41 -13.84 22.69
N THR A 434 -72.59 -13.94 21.64
CA THR A 434 -73.09 -14.09 20.27
C THR A 434 -72.17 -15.04 19.52
N SER A 435 -72.76 -16.15 19.10
CA SER A 435 -72.16 -17.26 18.37
C SER A 435 -71.78 -16.87 16.95
N THR A 436 -70.52 -17.05 16.56
CA THR A 436 -70.12 -17.25 15.15
C THR A 436 -68.89 -18.15 15.05
N THR A 437 -69.10 -19.29 14.38
CA THR A 437 -68.18 -20.14 13.60
C THR A 437 -66.66 -19.98 13.75
N SER A 438 -66.02 -21.06 14.22
CA SER A 438 -64.58 -21.29 14.19
C SER A 438 -64.03 -21.37 12.75
N ALA A 439 -63.06 -20.51 12.43
CA ALA A 439 -62.15 -20.71 11.30
C ALA A 439 -60.71 -20.75 11.84
N THR A 440 -60.12 -21.94 11.80
CA THR A 440 -58.71 -22.19 12.11
C THR A 440 -57.85 -21.64 10.98
N SER A 441 -57.15 -20.53 11.19
CA SER A 441 -56.13 -20.04 10.26
C SER A 441 -54.75 -20.57 10.66
N THR A 442 -54.35 -21.71 10.13
CA THR A 442 -52.95 -22.12 10.05
C THR A 442 -52.27 -21.35 8.92
N THR A 443 -51.52 -20.30 9.23
CA THR A 443 -50.56 -19.72 8.27
C THR A 443 -49.31 -20.60 8.24
N VAL A 444 -49.33 -21.56 7.33
CA VAL A 444 -48.14 -22.30 6.87
C VAL A 444 -47.27 -21.32 6.07
N SER A 445 -46.06 -21.04 6.56
CA SER A 445 -45.01 -20.36 5.78
C SER A 445 -44.64 -21.24 4.59
N ARG A 446 -45.09 -20.85 3.39
CA ARG A 446 -44.71 -21.46 2.12
C ARG A 446 -43.23 -21.15 1.85
N GLY A 447 -42.39 -22.18 1.85
CA GLY A 447 -41.04 -22.10 1.29
C GLY A 447 -41.07 -21.67 -0.20
N PRO A 448 -39.95 -21.16 -0.72
CA PRO A 448 -39.88 -20.62 -2.08
C PRO A 448 -40.24 -21.70 -3.12
N SER A 449 -41.08 -21.34 -4.09
CA SER A 449 -41.57 -22.29 -5.11
C SER A 449 -40.51 -22.59 -6.17
N THR A 450 -40.23 -23.87 -6.37
CA THR A 450 -39.39 -24.43 -7.43
C THR A 450 -39.85 -24.06 -8.85
N THR A 451 -41.12 -23.65 -9.01
CA THR A 451 -41.68 -23.20 -10.30
C THR A 451 -41.08 -21.88 -10.78
N LEU A 452 -40.63 -21.00 -9.87
CA LEU A 452 -40.03 -19.70 -10.25
C LEU A 452 -38.61 -19.87 -10.82
N TYR A 453 -37.83 -20.81 -10.28
CA TYR A 453 -36.48 -21.12 -10.74
C TYR A 453 -36.46 -21.77 -12.13
N ILE A 454 -37.43 -22.65 -12.41
CA ILE A 454 -37.55 -23.30 -13.73
C ILE A 454 -37.94 -22.27 -14.79
N ALA A 455 -38.82 -21.31 -14.48
CA ALA A 455 -39.20 -20.25 -15.41
C ALA A 455 -38.04 -19.31 -15.76
N VAL A 456 -37.20 -18.94 -14.78
CA VAL A 456 -36.03 -18.09 -15.01
C VAL A 456 -34.95 -18.82 -15.81
N ALA A 457 -34.71 -20.10 -15.53
CA ALA A 457 -33.73 -20.90 -16.27
C ALA A 457 -34.12 -21.08 -17.75
N VAL A 458 -35.41 -21.29 -18.04
CA VAL A 458 -35.90 -21.44 -19.42
C VAL A 458 -35.75 -20.13 -20.22
N VAL A 459 -35.99 -18.96 -19.60
CA VAL A 459 -35.81 -17.67 -20.26
C VAL A 459 -34.34 -17.38 -20.59
N VAL A 460 -33.42 -17.74 -19.68
CA VAL A 460 -31.97 -17.57 -19.91
C VAL A 460 -31.47 -18.48 -21.04
N ILE A 461 -31.95 -19.73 -21.10
CA ILE A 461 -31.57 -20.67 -22.17
C ILE A 461 -32.09 -20.20 -23.54
N ILE A 462 -33.33 -19.69 -23.61
CA ILE A 462 -33.90 -19.15 -24.87
C ILE A 462 -33.11 -17.92 -25.34
N LEU A 463 -32.66 -17.05 -24.42
CA LEU A 463 -31.82 -15.90 -24.75
C LEU A 463 -30.44 -16.31 -25.27
N ILE A 464 -29.81 -17.34 -24.67
CA ILE A 464 -28.51 -17.85 -25.12
C ILE A 464 -28.64 -18.48 -26.52
N ILE A 465 -29.69 -19.27 -26.78
CA ILE A 465 -29.94 -19.86 -28.10
C ILE A 465 -30.20 -18.77 -29.15
N GLY A 466 -30.92 -17.71 -28.80
CA GLY A 466 -31.14 -16.54 -29.68
C GLY A 466 -29.84 -15.82 -30.04
N VAL A 467 -28.93 -15.63 -29.07
CA VAL A 467 -27.63 -14.98 -29.30
C VAL A 467 -26.72 -15.85 -30.18
N VAL A 468 -26.71 -17.17 -29.97
CA VAL A 468 -25.92 -18.12 -30.78
C VAL A 468 -26.45 -18.20 -32.22
N ALA A 469 -27.77 -18.15 -32.42
CA ALA A 469 -28.39 -18.14 -33.75
C ALA A 469 -28.08 -16.84 -34.53
N VAL A 470 -27.99 -15.69 -33.83
CA VAL A 470 -27.62 -14.41 -34.46
C VAL A 470 -26.13 -14.37 -34.82
N LEU A 471 -25.25 -14.96 -34.01
CA LEU A 471 -23.82 -15.03 -34.28
C LEU A 471 -23.45 -16.03 -35.38
N THR A 472 -24.21 -17.10 -35.55
CA THR A 472 -23.99 -18.10 -36.63
C THR A 472 -24.55 -17.65 -37.99
N ARG A 473 -25.51 -16.71 -38.01
CA ARG A 473 -26.06 -16.14 -39.27
C ARG A 473 -25.24 -14.97 -39.83
N ARG A 474 -24.20 -14.51 -39.13
CA ARG A 474 -23.28 -13.43 -39.55
C ARG A 474 -21.86 -13.92 -39.86
N ARG A 475 -21.70 -15.18 -40.26
CA ARG A 475 -20.49 -15.67 -40.94
C ARG A 475 -20.74 -15.80 -42.42
#